data_AF-A0A7J0H995-F1
#
_entry.id   AF-A0A7J0H995-F1
#
_cell.length_a   1.000
_cell.length_b   1.000
_cell.length_c   1.000
_cell.angle_alpha   90.00
_cell.angle_beta   90.00
_cell.angle_gamma   90.00
#
_symmetry.space_group_name_H-M   'P 1'
#
loop_
_entity.id
_entity.type
_entity.pdbx_description
1 polymer ?
#
loop_
_entity_poly.entity_id
_entity_poly.type
_entity_poly.pdbx_seq_one_letter_code
_entity_poly.pdbx_strand_id
1 'polypeptide(L)'
;MPIDDDDSRIAFLRKELEAAMAWNNLLEKENEDLKQEVGRLKAQVSTLKAHDNERKSILWKKLQNSMDSANADKFQQKATVPSEIAVKSIAVEILKPADDFLKSAVEKRKPARTPPPPPPPPPPPSKPTTSAPSHKVHDYKVQTAPPPPPPLPSNLLARSKAVRRVPEVVEFYRLLMKRDSQKENKTSQIGTSPVINPRNMIGEIENRSTHILAIKSDVENQGEFINSLARAVETADFTDIYDVEAFVKWLDGELSCLVDERAVLKHFPRWPERKADALREAAFAYRGLKNLESEVSSFNDNPKQLLNQSLRRIFRIARQASIYIQRAL
;
A
#
# COMPACT_ATOMS: atom_id res chain seq x y z
N MET A 1 56.39 3.72 -54.98
CA MET A 1 55.31 3.91 -53.99
C MET A 1 54.89 2.54 -53.50
N PRO A 2 54.75 2.31 -52.18
CA PRO A 2 54.39 1.01 -51.66
C PRO A 2 52.88 0.79 -51.82
N ILE A 3 52.50 -0.14 -52.70
CA ILE A 3 51.10 -0.51 -53.01
C ILE A 3 50.57 -1.59 -52.04
N ASP A 4 51.46 -2.33 -51.38
CA ASP A 4 51.10 -3.51 -50.57
C ASP A 4 50.47 -3.18 -49.20
N ASP A 5 50.73 -2.00 -48.65
CA ASP A 5 50.22 -1.59 -47.33
C ASP A 5 48.72 -1.22 -47.38
N ASP A 6 48.29 -0.60 -48.48
CA ASP A 6 46.90 -0.20 -48.68
C ASP A 6 46.00 -1.42 -48.92
N ASP A 7 46.47 -2.41 -49.69
CA ASP A 7 45.73 -3.65 -49.92
C ASP A 7 45.57 -4.48 -48.64
N SER A 8 46.60 -4.51 -47.78
CA SER A 8 46.55 -5.17 -46.47
C SER A 8 45.55 -4.48 -45.52
N ARG A 9 45.50 -3.14 -45.54
CA ARG A 9 44.53 -2.34 -44.77
C ARG A 9 43.10 -2.58 -45.25
N ILE A 10 42.89 -2.64 -46.56
CA ILE A 10 41.58 -2.89 -47.17
C ILE A 10 41.10 -4.32 -46.84
N ALA A 11 41.98 -5.31 -46.91
CA ALA A 11 41.65 -6.70 -46.56
C ALA A 11 41.25 -6.83 -45.08
N PHE A 12 41.97 -6.14 -44.18
CA PHE A 12 41.63 -6.11 -42.75
C PHE A 12 40.25 -5.48 -42.50
N LEU A 13 39.97 -4.31 -43.09
CA LEU A 13 38.68 -3.63 -42.95
C LEU A 13 37.51 -4.46 -43.51
N ARG A 14 37.72 -5.17 -44.62
CA ARG A 14 36.72 -6.10 -45.17
C ARG A 14 36.39 -7.23 -44.20
N LYS A 15 37.40 -7.82 -43.56
CA LYS A 15 37.22 -8.87 -42.56
C LYS A 15 36.49 -8.37 -41.31
N GLU A 16 36.81 -7.17 -40.85
CA GLU A 16 36.13 -6.51 -39.73
C GLU A 16 34.64 -6.24 -40.04
N LEU A 17 34.36 -5.75 -41.26
CA LEU A 17 32.99 -5.52 -41.74
C LEU A 17 32.19 -6.83 -41.81
N GLU A 18 32.81 -7.90 -42.30
CA GLU A 18 32.18 -9.21 -42.39
C GLU A 18 31.88 -9.81 -41.00
N ALA A 19 32.80 -9.66 -40.06
CA ALA A 19 32.57 -10.04 -38.66
C ALA A 19 31.45 -9.22 -38.01
N ALA A 20 31.41 -7.91 -38.26
CA ALA A 20 30.36 -7.02 -37.77
C ALA A 20 28.98 -7.38 -38.36
N MET A 21 28.91 -7.72 -39.65
CA MET A 21 27.67 -8.17 -40.30
C MET A 21 27.19 -9.50 -39.71
N ALA A 22 28.08 -10.47 -39.49
CA ALA A 22 27.73 -11.74 -38.88
C ALA A 22 27.17 -11.56 -37.45
N TRP A 23 27.76 -10.64 -36.68
CA TRP A 23 27.30 -10.33 -35.33
C TRP A 23 25.94 -9.62 -35.33
N ASN A 24 25.71 -8.68 -36.25
CA ASN A 24 24.40 -8.05 -36.43
C ASN A 24 23.32 -9.08 -36.77
N ASN A 25 23.59 -10.00 -37.70
CA ASN A 25 22.64 -11.04 -38.06
C ASN A 25 22.28 -11.94 -36.87
N LEU A 26 23.25 -12.23 -35.98
CA LEU A 26 23.01 -13.00 -34.77
C LEU A 26 22.12 -12.22 -33.78
N LEU A 27 22.41 -10.94 -33.57
CA LEU A 27 21.62 -10.07 -32.69
C LEU A 27 20.20 -9.86 -33.22
N GLU A 28 20.02 -9.76 -34.54
CA GLU A 28 18.70 -9.69 -35.15
C GLU A 28 17.90 -10.97 -34.88
N LYS A 29 18.55 -12.13 -34.99
CA LYS A 29 17.92 -13.41 -34.66
C LYS A 29 17.54 -13.51 -33.19
N GLU A 30 18.43 -13.14 -32.27
CA GLU A 30 18.14 -13.13 -30.84
C GLU A 30 17.02 -12.16 -30.49
N ASN A 31 16.99 -10.98 -31.12
CA ASN A 31 15.87 -10.04 -30.97
C ASN A 31 14.55 -10.63 -31.43
N GLU A 32 14.53 -11.37 -32.53
CA GLU A 32 13.31 -12.01 -33.03
C GLU A 32 12.83 -13.12 -32.09
N ASP A 33 13.75 -13.93 -31.56
CA ASP A 33 13.44 -14.94 -30.55
C ASP A 33 12.86 -14.29 -29.27
N LEU A 34 13.47 -13.18 -28.81
CA LEU A 34 12.96 -12.43 -27.65
C LEU A 34 11.59 -11.82 -27.91
N LYS A 35 11.30 -11.31 -29.12
CA LYS A 35 9.96 -10.81 -29.48
C LYS A 35 8.93 -11.93 -29.42
N GLN A 36 9.25 -13.12 -29.91
CA GLN A 36 8.36 -14.27 -29.84
C GLN A 36 8.07 -14.67 -28.38
N GLU A 37 9.10 -14.69 -27.54
CA GLU A 37 8.97 -15.02 -26.12
C GLU A 37 8.13 -13.98 -25.35
N VAL A 38 8.33 -12.69 -25.64
CA VAL A 38 7.47 -11.62 -25.10
C VAL A 38 6.02 -11.81 -25.55
N GLY A 39 5.79 -12.17 -26.81
CA GLY A 39 4.46 -12.50 -27.32
C GLY A 39 3.80 -13.66 -26.55
N ARG A 40 4.55 -14.74 -26.33
CA ARG A 40 4.12 -15.92 -25.57
C ARG A 40 3.77 -15.56 -24.12
N LEU A 41 4.65 -14.84 -23.43
CA LEU A 41 4.44 -14.40 -22.04
C LEU A 41 3.24 -13.46 -21.93
N LYS A 42 3.06 -12.53 -22.87
CA LYS A 42 1.90 -11.63 -22.91
C LYS A 42 0.59 -12.40 -23.07
N ALA A 43 0.56 -13.43 -23.92
CA ALA A 43 -0.59 -14.32 -24.04
C ALA A 43 -0.88 -15.06 -22.73
N GLN A 44 0.16 -15.59 -22.06
CA GLN A 44 0.02 -16.27 -20.77
C GLN A 44 -0.53 -15.35 -19.66
N VAL A 45 -0.03 -14.11 -19.59
CA VAL A 45 -0.54 -13.09 -18.65
C VAL A 45 -2.01 -12.76 -18.95
N SER A 46 -2.39 -12.66 -20.23
CA SER A 46 -3.78 -12.43 -20.63
C SER A 46 -4.70 -13.57 -20.15
N THR A 47 -4.29 -14.83 -20.34
CA THR A 47 -5.04 -16.00 -19.87
C THR A 47 -5.18 -16.02 -18.35
N LEU A 48 -4.09 -15.74 -17.62
CA LEU A 48 -4.14 -15.67 -16.15
C LEU A 48 -5.06 -14.55 -15.66
N LYS A 49 -5.03 -13.39 -16.31
CA LYS A 49 -5.92 -12.26 -16.00
C LYS A 49 -7.39 -12.60 -16.27
N ALA A 50 -7.68 -13.28 -17.37
CA ALA A 50 -9.04 -13.73 -17.69
C ALA A 50 -9.56 -14.70 -16.62
N HIS A 51 -8.74 -15.66 -16.20
CA HIS A 51 -9.10 -16.62 -15.16
C HIS A 51 -9.27 -15.96 -13.77
N ASP A 52 -8.45 -14.97 -13.43
CA ASP A 52 -8.63 -14.20 -12.19
C ASP A 52 -9.93 -13.39 -12.20
N ASN A 53 -10.26 -12.76 -13.34
CA ASN A 53 -11.54 -12.07 -13.52
C ASN A 53 -12.73 -13.03 -13.43
N GLU A 54 -12.63 -14.24 -14.00
CA GLU A 54 -13.66 -15.27 -13.90
C GLU A 54 -13.86 -15.72 -12.44
N ARG A 55 -12.78 -15.98 -11.70
CA ARG A 55 -12.83 -16.32 -10.28
C ARG A 55 -13.50 -15.22 -9.45
N LYS A 56 -13.12 -13.96 -9.68
CA LYS A 56 -13.76 -12.80 -9.06
C LYS A 56 -15.24 -12.75 -9.38
N SER A 57 -15.62 -12.94 -10.64
CA SER A 57 -17.03 -12.96 -11.07
C SER A 57 -17.84 -14.07 -10.39
N ILE A 58 -17.27 -15.29 -10.27
CA ILE A 58 -17.92 -16.40 -9.56
C ILE A 58 -18.10 -16.08 -8.07
N LEU A 59 -17.11 -15.45 -7.43
CA LEU A 59 -17.21 -15.03 -6.02
C LEU A 59 -18.26 -13.94 -5.83
N TRP A 60 -18.29 -12.93 -6.71
CA TRP A 60 -19.31 -11.88 -6.71
C TRP A 60 -20.72 -12.46 -6.91
N LYS A 61 -20.90 -13.37 -7.87
CA LYS A 61 -22.19 -14.07 -8.07
C LYS A 61 -22.59 -14.90 -6.86
N LYS A 62 -21.65 -15.59 -6.20
CA LYS A 62 -21.94 -16.32 -4.96
C LYS A 62 -22.36 -15.41 -3.82
N LEU A 63 -21.71 -14.25 -3.67
CA LEU A 63 -22.06 -13.26 -2.66
C LEU A 63 -23.47 -12.70 -2.91
N GLN A 64 -23.78 -12.36 -4.16
CA GLN A 64 -25.09 -11.84 -4.56
C GLN A 64 -26.19 -12.89 -4.36
N ASN A 65 -25.98 -14.12 -4.83
CA ASN A 65 -26.93 -15.21 -4.64
C ASN A 65 -27.10 -15.59 -3.15
N SER A 66 -26.07 -15.40 -2.32
CA SER A 66 -26.17 -15.58 -0.87
C SER A 66 -27.05 -14.51 -0.20
N MET A 67 -27.09 -13.29 -0.76
CA MET A 67 -27.98 -12.22 -0.29
C MET A 67 -29.42 -12.42 -0.79
N ASP A 68 -29.59 -12.90 -2.02
CA ASP A 68 -30.92 -13.15 -2.62
C ASP A 68 -31.57 -14.41 -2.05
N SER A 69 -30.79 -15.45 -1.73
CA SER A 69 -31.29 -16.67 -1.06
C SER A 69 -31.68 -16.44 0.41
N ALA A 70 -31.21 -15.36 1.05
CA ALA A 70 -31.66 -14.93 2.38
C ALA A 70 -32.98 -14.12 2.32
N ASN A 71 -33.39 -13.65 1.14
CA ASN A 71 -34.65 -12.94 0.92
C ASN A 71 -35.78 -13.84 0.39
N ALA A 72 -35.45 -15.00 -0.20
CA ALA A 72 -36.45 -15.94 -0.72
C ALA A 72 -37.22 -16.72 0.38
N ASP A 73 -36.69 -16.80 1.61
CA ASP A 73 -37.36 -17.48 2.74
C ASP A 73 -38.45 -16.63 3.44
N LYS A 74 -38.78 -15.44 2.92
CA LYS A 74 -39.84 -14.57 3.48
C LYS A 74 -41.13 -14.49 2.66
N PHE A 75 -41.24 -15.19 1.54
CA PHE A 75 -42.44 -15.12 0.68
C PHE A 75 -43.11 -16.49 0.51
N GLN A 76 -43.50 -17.13 1.61
CA GLN A 76 -44.73 -17.94 1.66
C GLN A 76 -45.32 -17.89 3.07
N GLN A 77 -46.17 -16.91 3.35
CA GLN A 77 -47.49 -17.16 3.98
C GLN A 77 -48.35 -15.89 4.06
N LYS A 78 -49.45 -15.98 3.28
CA LYS A 78 -50.83 -15.56 3.58
C LYS A 78 -51.23 -14.10 3.44
N ALA A 79 -52.16 -13.90 2.50
CA ALA A 79 -52.92 -12.71 2.18
C ALA A 79 -54.06 -12.44 3.20
N THR A 80 -54.40 -11.15 3.42
CA THR A 80 -55.76 -10.58 3.51
C THR A 80 -55.71 -9.03 3.46
N VAL A 81 -56.41 -8.49 2.44
CA VAL A 81 -56.99 -7.17 2.02
C VAL A 81 -57.02 -5.93 2.99
N PRO A 82 -57.44 -4.69 2.54
CA PRO A 82 -56.57 -3.50 2.40
C PRO A 82 -57.05 -2.26 3.20
N SER A 83 -56.26 -1.19 3.27
CA SER A 83 -56.82 0.17 3.46
C SER A 83 -55.91 1.26 2.93
N GLU A 84 -56.59 2.18 2.24
CA GLU A 84 -56.14 3.41 1.60
C GLU A 84 -55.65 4.47 2.60
N ILE A 85 -55.25 5.62 2.02
CA ILE A 85 -54.98 6.96 2.57
C ILE A 85 -53.49 7.33 2.37
N ALA A 86 -53.11 7.89 1.23
CA ALA A 86 -53.31 9.28 0.78
C ALA A 86 -52.32 10.29 1.39
N VAL A 87 -51.34 10.66 0.54
CA VAL A 87 -50.82 12.02 0.23
C VAL A 87 -50.45 12.96 1.40
N LYS A 88 -49.20 13.44 1.48
CA LYS A 88 -48.71 14.72 0.86
C LYS A 88 -47.41 15.21 1.50
N SER A 89 -46.46 15.50 0.62
CA SER A 89 -45.29 16.34 0.85
C SER A 89 -45.68 17.77 1.20
N ILE A 90 -44.89 18.44 2.05
CA ILE A 90 -44.83 19.89 2.17
C ILE A 90 -43.35 20.31 2.23
N ALA A 91 -42.99 21.16 1.26
CA ALA A 91 -41.79 21.98 1.20
C ALA A 91 -42.12 23.40 1.73
N VAL A 92 -41.11 24.29 1.73
CA VAL A 92 -41.08 25.77 1.91
C VAL A 92 -40.12 26.12 3.07
N GLU A 93 -38.87 26.52 2.80
CA GLU A 93 -38.36 27.86 2.40
C GLU A 93 -38.14 28.85 3.56
N ILE A 94 -36.85 29.21 3.72
CA ILE A 94 -36.26 30.56 3.91
C ILE A 94 -36.64 31.38 5.17
N LEU A 95 -35.59 31.80 5.92
CA LEU A 95 -35.28 33.21 6.22
C LEU A 95 -33.99 33.36 7.08
N LYS A 96 -33.07 34.23 6.63
CA LYS A 96 -32.08 34.98 7.44
C LYS A 96 -32.62 36.41 7.67
N PRO A 97 -32.18 37.14 8.72
CA PRO A 97 -31.10 38.16 8.61
C PRO A 97 -30.29 38.26 9.93
N ALA A 98 -29.24 39.06 10.20
CA ALA A 98 -28.23 39.90 9.53
C ALA A 98 -27.20 40.28 10.64
N ASP A 99 -26.07 40.86 10.22
CA ASP A 99 -24.88 41.28 10.99
C ASP A 99 -25.08 42.42 12.01
N ASP A 100 -24.22 42.51 13.05
CA ASP A 100 -23.23 43.59 13.17
C ASP A 100 -22.31 43.51 14.42
N PHE A 101 -21.01 43.74 14.15
CA PHE A 101 -19.92 44.38 14.92
C PHE A 101 -19.80 44.26 16.46
N LEU A 102 -18.61 43.85 16.91
CA LEU A 102 -17.75 44.65 17.80
C LEU A 102 -16.26 44.21 17.73
N LYS A 103 -15.37 45.21 17.63
CA LYS A 103 -13.91 45.13 17.72
C LYS A 103 -13.44 44.84 19.16
N SER A 104 -12.36 44.06 19.33
CA SER A 104 -11.29 44.43 20.27
C SER A 104 -10.00 43.64 19.98
N ALA A 105 -8.88 44.33 20.14
CA ALA A 105 -7.51 43.84 19.99
C ALA A 105 -7.00 43.13 21.27
N VAL A 106 -5.80 42.55 21.12
CA VAL A 106 -4.73 42.32 22.12
C VAL A 106 -4.41 40.85 22.47
N GLU A 107 -3.08 40.61 22.45
CA GLU A 107 -2.27 39.59 23.12
C GLU A 107 -1.99 38.24 22.46
N LYS A 108 -0.72 38.13 22.02
CA LYS A 108 0.06 36.90 21.81
C LYS A 108 -0.10 35.92 22.98
N ARG A 109 -0.47 34.67 22.72
CA ARG A 109 -0.09 33.53 23.58
C ARG A 109 0.23 32.28 22.75
N LYS A 110 1.49 31.86 22.83
CA LYS A 110 1.95 30.50 22.50
C LYS A 110 1.36 29.52 23.53
N PRO A 111 0.87 28.33 23.14
CA PRO A 111 0.72 27.22 24.07
C PRO A 111 2.01 26.42 24.17
N ALA A 112 2.28 25.95 25.38
CA ALA A 112 3.47 25.24 25.79
C ALA A 112 3.57 23.83 25.18
N ARG A 113 4.81 23.43 24.87
CA ARG A 113 5.19 22.07 24.49
C ARG A 113 4.97 21.12 25.67
N THR A 114 4.20 20.06 25.47
CA THR A 114 4.26 18.85 26.30
C THR A 114 5.55 18.07 25.99
N PRO A 115 6.24 17.49 26.98
CA PRO A 115 7.44 16.70 26.74
C PRO A 115 7.08 15.35 26.10
N PRO A 116 7.97 14.76 25.26
CA PRO A 116 7.75 13.45 24.66
C PRO A 116 7.79 12.34 25.74
N PRO A 117 7.08 11.21 25.52
CA PRO A 117 7.11 10.07 26.42
C PRO A 117 8.52 9.44 26.50
N PRO A 118 8.89 8.85 27.65
CA PRO A 118 10.22 8.27 27.83
C PRO A 118 10.42 7.03 26.93
N PRO A 119 11.66 6.80 26.46
CA PRO A 119 11.99 5.62 25.65
C PRO A 119 11.88 4.32 26.47
N PRO A 120 11.58 3.19 25.81
CA PRO A 120 11.52 1.88 26.46
C PRO A 120 12.90 1.46 27.02
N PRO A 121 12.93 0.66 28.10
CA PRO A 121 14.17 0.23 28.74
C PRO A 121 14.99 -0.70 27.82
N PRO A 122 16.34 -0.64 27.90
CA PRO A 122 17.21 -1.48 27.10
C PRO A 122 17.17 -2.96 27.53
N PRO A 123 17.39 -3.91 26.60
CA PRO A 123 17.50 -5.33 26.93
C PRO A 123 18.75 -5.63 27.78
N PRO A 124 18.73 -6.69 28.61
CA PRO A 124 19.84 -7.03 29.49
C PRO A 124 21.10 -7.49 28.73
N PRO A 125 22.31 -7.25 29.28
CA PRO A 125 23.57 -7.51 28.58
C PRO A 125 23.94 -9.00 28.54
N SER A 126 24.29 -9.48 27.34
CA SER A 126 24.97 -10.76 27.12
C SER A 126 26.41 -10.70 27.65
N LYS A 127 26.79 -11.66 28.51
CA LYS A 127 28.18 -11.80 28.98
C LYS A 127 29.05 -12.53 27.94
N PRO A 128 30.35 -12.16 27.82
CA PRO A 128 31.26 -12.67 26.80
C PRO A 128 32.00 -13.96 27.19
N THR A 129 32.47 -14.61 26.13
CA THR A 129 33.32 -15.80 25.98
C THR A 129 34.61 -15.78 26.82
N THR A 130 35.02 -16.95 27.34
CA THR A 130 36.42 -17.24 27.71
C THR A 130 36.83 -18.62 27.21
N SER A 131 38.05 -18.66 26.67
CA SER A 131 38.78 -19.71 25.96
C SER A 131 39.67 -20.60 26.86
N ALA A 132 39.70 -21.92 26.55
CA ALA A 132 40.84 -22.90 26.60
C ALA A 132 41.56 -23.17 27.97
N PRO A 133 42.31 -24.30 28.20
CA PRO A 133 42.98 -25.21 27.24
C PRO A 133 42.99 -26.76 27.52
N SER A 134 43.54 -27.46 26.53
CA SER A 134 43.86 -28.89 26.30
C SER A 134 44.46 -29.74 27.44
N HIS A 135 44.10 -31.03 27.54
CA HIS A 135 45.04 -32.19 27.40
C HIS A 135 44.37 -33.60 27.55
N LYS A 136 44.57 -34.44 26.50
CA LYS A 136 45.01 -35.86 26.46
C LYS A 136 44.13 -37.07 26.91
N VAL A 137 43.90 -37.99 25.92
CA VAL A 137 43.80 -39.50 25.89
C VAL A 137 42.99 -40.23 26.98
N HIS A 138 42.15 -41.26 26.76
CA HIS A 138 42.09 -42.39 25.81
C HIS A 138 40.63 -42.95 25.79
N ASP A 139 40.32 -43.78 24.78
CA ASP A 139 39.26 -44.82 24.59
C ASP A 139 38.15 -44.95 25.66
N TYR A 140 36.86 -45.17 25.37
CA TYR A 140 36.24 -46.40 24.81
C TYR A 140 34.80 -46.14 24.30
N LYS A 141 34.37 -46.94 23.29
CA LYS A 141 33.01 -47.18 22.78
C LYS A 141 31.88 -46.96 23.81
N VAL A 142 30.79 -46.27 23.42
CA VAL A 142 29.41 -46.81 23.26
C VAL A 142 28.59 -45.82 22.41
N GLN A 143 28.14 -46.26 21.23
CA GLN A 143 27.08 -45.60 20.48
C GLN A 143 25.76 -45.79 21.23
N THR A 144 25.12 -44.71 21.68
CA THR A 144 23.73 -44.76 22.15
C THR A 144 22.83 -44.32 21.01
N ALA A 145 22.04 -45.26 20.51
CA ALA A 145 20.94 -45.01 19.58
C ALA A 145 19.88 -44.11 20.24
N PRO A 146 19.11 -43.33 19.46
CA PRO A 146 17.99 -42.56 20.00
C PRO A 146 16.96 -43.53 20.62
N PRO A 147 16.23 -43.10 21.68
CA PRO A 147 15.23 -43.94 22.32
C PRO A 147 14.12 -44.33 21.32
N PRO A 148 13.55 -45.54 21.45
CA PRO A 148 12.53 -46.01 20.53
C PRO A 148 11.25 -45.16 20.64
N PRO A 149 10.52 -44.97 19.52
CA PRO A 149 9.22 -44.30 19.53
C PRO A 149 8.19 -45.13 20.33
N PRO A 150 7.19 -44.47 20.96
CA PRO A 150 6.13 -45.17 21.68
C PRO A 150 5.30 -46.07 20.74
N PRO A 151 4.75 -47.19 21.23
CA PRO A 151 4.00 -48.13 20.41
C PRO A 151 2.72 -47.50 19.85
N LEU A 152 2.51 -47.65 18.54
CA LEU A 152 1.23 -47.33 17.91
C LEU A 152 0.18 -48.39 18.29
N PRO A 153 -1.09 -48.00 18.53
CA PRO A 153 -2.15 -48.95 18.78
C PRO A 153 -2.43 -49.78 17.52
N SER A 154 -2.14 -51.07 17.61
CA SER A 154 -2.56 -52.07 16.63
C SER A 154 -4.07 -52.20 16.66
N ASN A 155 -4.75 -51.67 15.63
CA ASN A 155 -5.93 -52.29 15.04
C ASN A 155 -5.91 -51.96 13.55
N LEU A 156 -5.56 -52.99 12.78
CA LEU A 156 -5.48 -52.94 11.33
C LEU A 156 -6.88 -52.92 10.71
N LEU A 157 -6.93 -52.28 9.54
CA LEU A 157 -7.71 -52.61 8.35
C LEU A 157 -8.81 -51.61 7.95
N ALA A 158 -8.68 -51.25 6.68
CA ALA A 158 -9.68 -50.77 5.75
C ALA A 158 -9.84 -49.24 5.60
N ARG A 159 -9.47 -48.82 4.39
CA ARG A 159 -10.28 -47.95 3.51
C ARG A 159 -10.14 -46.43 3.72
N SER A 160 -9.21 -45.89 2.93
CA SER A 160 -9.34 -44.70 2.07
C SER A 160 -10.28 -43.53 2.45
N LYS A 161 -9.67 -42.34 2.37
CA LYS A 161 -10.20 -40.97 2.17
C LYS A 161 -10.55 -40.16 3.42
N ALA A 162 -10.22 -38.86 3.28
CA ALA A 162 -10.60 -37.68 4.05
C ALA A 162 -9.71 -37.31 5.24
N VAL A 163 -9.02 -36.17 5.08
CA VAL A 163 -8.60 -35.30 6.20
C VAL A 163 -9.84 -35.09 7.06
N ARG A 164 -9.85 -35.69 8.26
CA ARG A 164 -10.90 -35.48 9.24
C ARG A 164 -10.83 -34.02 9.67
N ARG A 165 -11.64 -33.17 9.03
CA ARG A 165 -11.80 -31.80 9.49
C ARG A 165 -12.35 -31.88 10.89
N VAL A 166 -11.59 -31.36 11.84
CA VAL A 166 -11.95 -31.27 13.25
C VAL A 166 -13.32 -30.60 13.30
N PRO A 167 -14.38 -31.31 13.76
CA PRO A 167 -15.73 -30.77 13.81
C PRO A 167 -15.77 -29.41 14.51
N GLU A 168 -14.96 -29.22 15.55
CA GLU A 168 -14.84 -27.95 16.27
C GLU A 168 -14.41 -26.77 15.38
N VAL A 169 -13.51 -26.97 14.40
CA VAL A 169 -13.06 -25.88 13.51
C VAL A 169 -14.15 -25.52 12.49
N VAL A 170 -14.91 -26.52 12.03
CA VAL A 170 -16.05 -26.31 11.13
C VAL A 170 -17.20 -25.62 11.86
N GLU A 171 -17.46 -26.01 13.11
CA GLU A 171 -18.46 -25.36 13.96
C GLU A 171 -18.04 -23.95 14.35
N PHE A 172 -16.76 -23.74 14.68
CA PHE A 172 -16.21 -22.41 14.95
C PHE A 172 -16.36 -21.48 13.74
N TYR A 173 -16.01 -21.95 12.54
CA TYR A 173 -16.21 -21.20 11.30
C TYR A 173 -17.70 -20.91 11.05
N ARG A 174 -18.59 -21.89 11.30
CA ARG A 174 -20.05 -21.72 11.15
C ARG A 174 -20.61 -20.70 12.16
N LEU A 175 -20.10 -20.69 13.40
CA LEU A 175 -20.47 -19.73 14.44
C LEU A 175 -20.02 -18.31 14.08
N LEU A 176 -18.81 -18.18 13.54
CA LEU A 176 -18.28 -16.89 13.09
C LEU A 176 -19.11 -16.30 11.95
N MET A 177 -19.48 -17.12 10.95
CA MET A 177 -20.16 -16.65 9.74
C MET A 177 -21.68 -16.48 9.90
N LYS A 178 -22.33 -17.05 10.92
CA LYS A 178 -23.80 -16.97 11.11
C LYS A 178 -24.27 -15.86 12.05
N ARG A 179 -23.37 -15.22 12.81
CA ARG A 179 -23.76 -14.25 13.85
C ARG A 179 -24.03 -12.83 13.36
N ASP A 180 -23.89 -12.56 12.07
CA ASP A 180 -24.17 -11.24 11.49
C ASP A 180 -25.65 -11.01 11.15
N SER A 181 -26.52 -12.02 11.22
CA SER A 181 -27.94 -11.92 10.82
C SER A 181 -28.97 -12.05 11.94
N GLN A 182 -28.59 -12.37 13.18
CA GLN A 182 -29.56 -12.58 14.27
C GLN A 182 -29.71 -11.34 15.16
N LYS A 183 -30.49 -10.37 14.67
CA LYS A 183 -31.22 -9.45 15.56
C LYS A 183 -32.44 -10.19 16.14
N GLU A 184 -32.75 -9.87 17.39
CA GLU A 184 -33.95 -10.20 18.16
C GLU A 184 -34.05 -11.56 18.92
N ASN A 185 -34.15 -11.38 20.24
CA ASN A 185 -35.06 -12.03 21.19
C ASN A 185 -34.66 -13.35 21.91
N LYS A 186 -34.68 -13.19 23.25
CA LYS A 186 -34.99 -14.13 24.33
C LYS A 186 -33.87 -15.00 24.94
N THR A 187 -33.42 -14.52 26.09
CA THR A 187 -33.33 -15.23 27.38
C THR A 187 -32.89 -16.70 27.37
N SER A 188 -31.66 -16.96 27.81
CA SER A 188 -31.33 -18.05 28.75
C SER A 188 -29.93 -17.85 29.33
N GLN A 189 -29.88 -18.06 30.63
CA GLN A 189 -28.76 -17.88 31.55
C GLN A 189 -27.85 -19.11 31.54
N ILE A 190 -26.59 -18.91 31.96
CA ILE A 190 -25.55 -19.89 32.32
C ILE A 190 -24.47 -20.11 31.24
N GLY A 191 -23.25 -19.67 31.58
CA GLY A 191 -22.01 -19.99 30.86
C GLY A 191 -21.38 -18.78 30.18
N THR A 192 -20.72 -17.92 30.97
CA THR A 192 -19.95 -16.76 30.51
C THR A 192 -18.74 -17.21 29.67
N SER A 193 -18.96 -17.53 28.40
CA SER A 193 -17.90 -17.41 27.39
C SER A 193 -17.92 -15.96 26.90
N PRO A 194 -16.78 -15.27 26.74
CA PRO A 194 -16.79 -13.92 26.21
C PRO A 194 -17.51 -13.98 24.88
N VAL A 195 -18.65 -13.31 24.77
CA VAL A 195 -19.36 -13.15 23.52
C VAL A 195 -18.41 -12.35 22.63
N ILE A 196 -17.62 -13.04 21.82
CA ILE A 196 -16.74 -12.45 20.82
C ILE A 196 -17.66 -11.97 19.70
N ASN A 197 -18.35 -10.86 19.97
CA ASN A 197 -19.07 -10.12 18.96
C ASN A 197 -18.00 -9.38 18.15
N PRO A 198 -17.84 -9.65 16.84
CA PRO A 198 -16.84 -8.95 16.05
C PRO A 198 -17.02 -7.42 16.13
N ARG A 199 -18.26 -6.91 16.25
CA ARG A 199 -18.50 -5.48 16.52
C ARG A 199 -17.98 -4.98 17.86
N ASN A 200 -18.02 -5.81 18.91
CA ASN A 200 -17.41 -5.47 20.19
C ASN A 200 -15.88 -5.53 20.09
N MET A 201 -15.33 -6.47 19.31
CA MET A 201 -13.89 -6.49 19.05
C MET A 201 -13.41 -5.24 18.29
N ILE A 202 -14.15 -4.79 17.25
CA ILE A 202 -13.82 -3.56 16.53
C ILE A 202 -13.89 -2.36 17.48
N GLY A 203 -14.99 -2.21 18.24
CA GLY A 203 -15.12 -1.12 19.21
C GLY A 203 -14.05 -1.18 20.30
N GLU A 204 -13.70 -2.36 20.79
CA GLU A 204 -12.62 -2.56 21.76
C GLU A 204 -11.26 -2.19 21.18
N ILE A 205 -10.97 -2.54 19.92
CA ILE A 205 -9.71 -2.18 19.24
C ILE A 205 -9.66 -0.67 19.00
N GLU A 206 -10.74 -0.04 18.53
CA GLU A 206 -10.81 1.40 18.29
C GLU A 206 -10.72 2.22 19.59
N ASN A 207 -11.22 1.67 20.71
CA ASN A 207 -11.24 2.36 22.00
C ASN A 207 -10.02 2.04 22.88
N ARG A 208 -9.25 1.00 22.56
CA ARG A 208 -7.99 0.65 23.26
C ARG A 208 -6.74 0.93 22.44
N SER A 209 -6.85 1.10 21.13
CA SER A 209 -5.68 1.41 20.29
C SER A 209 -5.18 2.81 20.61
N THR A 210 -3.98 2.88 21.18
CA THR A 210 -3.27 4.14 21.45
C THR A 210 -3.21 5.03 20.21
N HIS A 211 -3.00 4.44 19.03
CA HIS A 211 -2.94 5.17 17.78
C HIS A 211 -4.28 5.79 17.39
N ILE A 212 -5.39 5.05 17.49
CA ILE A 212 -6.73 5.57 17.18
C ILE A 212 -7.16 6.64 18.19
N LEU A 213 -6.82 6.47 19.47
CA LEU A 213 -7.06 7.48 20.51
C LEU A 213 -6.26 8.76 20.24
N ALA A 214 -5.01 8.63 19.80
CA ALA A 214 -4.19 9.78 19.47
C ALA A 214 -4.71 10.53 18.23
N ILE A 215 -5.18 9.82 17.20
CA ILE A 215 -5.88 10.43 16.06
C ILE A 215 -7.13 11.19 16.53
N LYS A 216 -7.97 10.58 17.38
CA LYS A 216 -9.16 11.24 17.93
C LYS A 216 -8.79 12.51 18.72
N SER A 217 -7.73 12.43 19.53
CA SER A 217 -7.18 13.56 20.28
C SER A 217 -6.72 14.68 19.34
N ASP A 218 -6.01 14.37 18.26
CA ASP A 218 -5.59 15.39 17.29
C ASP A 218 -6.79 16.01 16.57
N VAL A 219 -7.79 15.22 16.20
CA VAL A 219 -9.03 15.72 15.58
C VAL A 219 -9.78 16.68 16.51
N GLU A 220 -9.82 16.39 17.81
CA GLU A 220 -10.49 17.24 18.81
C GLU A 220 -9.70 18.50 19.14
N ASN A 221 -8.38 18.39 19.31
CA ASN A 221 -7.55 19.48 19.84
C ASN A 221 -6.91 20.37 18.77
N GLN A 222 -6.68 19.86 17.55
CA GLN A 222 -5.95 20.59 16.49
C GLN A 222 -6.88 21.24 15.47
N GLY A 223 -8.18 21.37 15.76
CA GLY A 223 -9.15 21.85 14.79
C GLY A 223 -8.90 23.27 14.31
N GLU A 224 -8.57 24.21 15.21
CA GLU A 224 -8.24 25.59 14.81
C GLU A 224 -6.96 25.66 13.98
N PHE A 225 -5.94 24.89 14.37
CA PHE A 225 -4.68 24.77 13.65
C PHE A 225 -4.91 24.25 12.23
N ILE A 226 -5.60 23.12 12.05
CA ILE A 226 -5.89 22.55 10.75
C ILE A 226 -6.77 23.49 9.91
N ASN A 227 -7.75 24.16 10.50
CA ASN A 227 -8.54 25.17 9.79
C ASN A 227 -7.69 26.37 9.31
N SER A 228 -6.66 26.75 10.09
CA SER A 228 -5.74 27.80 9.67
C SER A 228 -4.85 27.37 8.50
N LEU A 229 -4.36 26.12 8.51
CA LEU A 229 -3.61 25.53 7.40
C LEU A 229 -4.50 25.38 6.15
N ALA A 230 -5.73 24.91 6.32
CA ALA A 230 -6.70 24.79 5.25
C ALA A 230 -6.94 26.14 4.57
N ARG A 231 -7.10 27.21 5.36
CA ARG A 231 -7.21 28.57 4.81
C ARG A 231 -5.94 29.00 4.09
N ALA A 232 -4.75 28.73 4.64
CA ALA A 232 -3.49 29.06 4.00
C ALA A 232 -3.35 28.37 2.62
N VAL A 233 -3.70 27.09 2.53
CA VAL A 233 -3.72 26.33 1.26
C VAL A 233 -4.78 26.89 0.30
N GLU A 234 -5.97 27.24 0.79
CA GLU A 234 -7.02 27.82 -0.05
C GLU A 234 -6.60 29.18 -0.63
N THR A 235 -5.95 30.02 0.17
CA THR A 235 -5.46 31.34 -0.26
C THR A 235 -4.14 31.29 -1.01
N ALA A 236 -3.47 30.13 -1.06
CA ALA A 236 -2.20 29.98 -1.75
C ALA A 236 -2.38 30.24 -3.24
N ASP A 237 -1.79 31.32 -3.72
CA ASP A 237 -1.73 31.68 -5.12
C ASP A 237 -0.28 32.12 -5.40
N PHE A 238 0.46 31.27 -6.10
CA PHE A 238 1.89 31.45 -6.32
C PHE A 238 2.15 31.61 -7.80
N THR A 239 2.88 32.66 -8.16
CA THR A 239 3.35 32.87 -9.53
C THR A 239 4.64 32.12 -9.81
N ASP A 240 5.43 31.84 -8.79
CA ASP A 240 6.72 31.18 -8.90
C ASP A 240 6.72 29.79 -8.25
N ILE A 241 7.32 28.81 -8.93
CA ILE A 241 7.39 27.42 -8.50
C ILE A 241 8.35 27.23 -7.31
N TYR A 242 9.31 28.13 -7.12
CA TYR A 242 10.17 28.15 -5.93
C TYR A 242 9.36 28.43 -4.66
N ASP A 243 8.39 29.35 -4.74
CA ASP A 243 7.50 29.68 -3.62
C ASP A 243 6.55 28.50 -3.32
N VAL A 244 6.07 27.80 -4.35
CA VAL A 244 5.30 26.56 -4.18
C VAL A 244 6.12 25.50 -3.43
N GLU A 245 7.38 25.28 -3.81
CA GLU A 245 8.25 24.31 -3.12
C GLU A 245 8.48 24.72 -1.65
N ALA A 246 8.75 26.00 -1.40
CA ALA A 246 8.94 26.52 -0.04
C ALA A 246 7.67 26.38 0.82
N PHE A 247 6.51 26.69 0.24
CA PHE A 247 5.21 26.56 0.90
C PHE A 247 4.89 25.11 1.23
N VAL A 248 5.06 24.18 0.29
CA VAL A 248 4.81 22.74 0.53
C VAL A 248 5.73 22.22 1.62
N LYS A 249 7.01 22.61 1.61
CA LYS A 249 7.96 22.24 2.66
C LYS A 249 7.53 22.74 4.04
N TRP A 250 7.00 23.96 4.13
CA TRP A 250 6.42 24.47 5.36
C TRP A 250 5.16 23.69 5.76
N LEU A 251 4.23 23.48 4.83
CA LEU A 251 2.97 22.79 5.07
C LEU A 251 3.19 21.37 5.60
N ASP A 252 4.05 20.59 4.96
CA ASP A 252 4.39 19.24 5.39
C ASP A 252 5.13 19.25 6.74
N GLY A 253 5.89 20.31 7.03
CA GLY A 253 6.50 20.54 8.34
C GLY A 253 5.45 20.79 9.43
N GLU A 254 4.44 21.61 9.16
CA GLU A 254 3.34 21.87 10.10
C GLU A 254 2.50 20.59 10.31
N LEU A 255 2.16 19.88 9.24
CA LEU A 255 1.35 18.65 9.32
C LEU A 255 2.10 17.48 9.97
N SER A 256 3.43 17.52 10.03
CA SER A 256 4.24 16.50 10.70
C SER A 256 4.01 16.39 12.22
N CYS A 257 3.34 17.39 12.83
CA CYS A 257 2.95 17.33 14.23
C CYS A 257 1.79 16.38 14.51
N LEU A 258 1.01 16.02 13.48
CA LEU A 258 -0.12 15.12 13.58
C LEU A 258 0.36 13.66 13.63
N VAL A 259 -0.33 12.83 14.40
CA VAL A 259 0.01 11.41 14.53
C VAL A 259 -0.16 10.65 13.21
N ASP A 260 -1.23 10.95 12.48
CA ASP A 260 -1.45 10.48 11.11
C ASP A 260 -2.18 11.59 10.34
N GLU A 261 -1.44 12.29 9.48
CA GLU A 261 -1.95 13.38 8.66
C GLU A 261 -3.23 12.96 7.91
N ARG A 262 -3.23 11.82 7.21
CA ARG A 262 -4.33 11.44 6.33
C ARG A 262 -5.57 11.03 7.13
N ALA A 263 -5.36 10.31 8.23
CA ALA A 263 -6.47 9.91 9.09
C ALA A 263 -7.09 11.11 9.79
N VAL A 264 -6.28 12.05 10.29
CA VAL A 264 -6.75 13.26 10.98
C VAL A 264 -7.45 14.19 9.98
N LEU A 265 -6.82 14.53 8.85
CA LEU A 265 -7.35 15.48 7.87
C LEU A 265 -8.69 15.02 7.26
N LYS A 266 -8.95 13.70 7.18
CA LYS A 266 -10.24 13.16 6.70
C LYS A 266 -11.43 13.64 7.53
N HIS A 267 -11.24 13.99 8.80
CA HIS A 267 -12.30 14.50 9.67
C HIS A 267 -12.59 16.00 9.47
N PHE A 268 -11.80 16.70 8.65
CA PHE A 268 -11.94 18.14 8.39
C PHE A 268 -12.48 18.39 6.98
N PRO A 269 -13.79 18.62 6.81
CA PRO A 269 -14.40 18.76 5.48
C PRO A 269 -13.97 20.02 4.72
N ARG A 270 -13.37 20.99 5.40
CA ARG A 270 -12.81 22.21 4.80
C ARG A 270 -11.39 22.03 4.28
N TRP A 271 -10.76 20.88 4.50
CA TRP A 271 -9.42 20.63 4.02
C TRP A 271 -9.40 20.61 2.48
N PRO A 272 -8.64 21.50 1.81
CA PRO A 272 -8.61 21.57 0.35
C PRO A 272 -7.67 20.50 -0.22
N GLU A 273 -8.03 19.23 -0.05
CA GLU A 273 -7.21 18.05 -0.39
C GLU A 273 -6.66 18.13 -1.82
N ARG A 274 -7.52 18.41 -2.80
CA ARG A 274 -7.12 18.50 -4.22
C ARG A 274 -6.06 19.57 -4.47
N LYS A 275 -6.18 20.73 -3.81
CA LYS A 275 -5.24 21.84 -3.98
C LYS A 275 -3.93 21.55 -3.26
N ALA A 276 -3.97 21.00 -2.05
CA ALA A 276 -2.79 20.55 -1.32
C ALA A 276 -2.00 19.48 -2.12
N ASP A 277 -2.70 18.50 -2.69
CA ASP A 277 -2.09 17.44 -3.48
C ASP A 277 -1.51 17.98 -4.80
N ALA A 278 -2.21 18.89 -5.48
CA ALA A 278 -1.69 19.55 -6.68
C ALA A 278 -0.41 20.36 -6.39
N LEU A 279 -0.37 21.09 -5.28
CA LEU A 279 0.84 21.83 -4.85
C LEU A 279 2.00 20.87 -4.55
N ARG A 280 1.73 19.77 -3.85
CA ARG A 280 2.74 18.72 -3.58
C ARG A 280 3.24 18.06 -4.85
N GLU A 281 2.36 17.75 -5.79
CA GLU A 281 2.74 17.18 -7.09
C GLU A 281 3.59 18.18 -7.90
N ALA A 282 3.21 19.45 -7.93
CA ALA A 282 3.97 20.50 -8.59
C ALA A 282 5.36 20.68 -7.98
N ALA A 283 5.46 20.75 -6.65
CA ALA A 283 6.74 20.84 -5.94
C ALA A 283 7.63 19.61 -6.19
N PHE A 284 7.04 18.40 -6.18
CA PHE A 284 7.75 17.16 -6.49
C PHE A 284 8.26 17.14 -7.93
N ALA A 285 7.42 17.50 -8.90
CA ALA A 285 7.78 17.57 -10.31
C ALA A 285 8.90 18.59 -10.55
N TYR A 286 8.83 19.76 -9.93
CA TYR A 286 9.85 20.79 -10.00
C TYR A 286 11.20 20.31 -9.45
N ARG A 287 11.22 19.70 -8.26
CA ARG A 287 12.45 19.12 -7.70
C ARG A 287 13.01 18.03 -8.61
N GLY A 288 12.14 17.21 -9.19
CA GLY A 288 12.50 16.22 -10.19
C GLY A 288 13.18 16.84 -11.42
N LEU A 289 12.65 17.96 -11.91
CA LEU A 289 13.22 18.69 -13.04
C LEU A 289 14.56 19.33 -12.69
N LYS A 290 14.71 19.94 -11.52
CA LYS A 290 15.96 20.53 -11.03
C LYS A 290 17.06 19.48 -10.85
N ASN A 291 16.70 18.31 -10.32
CA ASN A 291 17.62 17.18 -10.23
C ASN A 291 18.03 16.70 -11.63
N LEU A 292 17.10 16.64 -12.56
CA LEU A 292 17.37 16.24 -13.94
C LEU A 292 18.27 17.24 -14.67
N GLU A 293 18.02 18.54 -14.48
CA GLU A 293 18.88 19.62 -14.96
C GLU A 293 20.30 19.43 -14.42
N SER A 294 20.46 19.18 -13.12
CA SER A 294 21.77 18.91 -12.52
C SER A 294 22.43 17.64 -13.10
N GLU A 295 21.66 16.60 -13.43
CA GLU A 295 22.16 15.38 -14.09
C GLU A 295 22.61 15.66 -15.52
N VAL A 296 21.89 16.51 -16.26
CA VAL A 296 22.26 16.94 -17.61
C VAL A 296 23.49 17.84 -17.58
N SER A 297 23.56 18.82 -16.68
CA SER A 297 24.71 19.73 -16.58
C SER A 297 25.99 19.02 -16.10
N SER A 298 25.85 17.99 -15.25
CA SER A 298 26.98 17.15 -14.83
C SER A 298 27.30 16.02 -15.81
N PHE A 299 26.51 15.87 -16.89
CA PHE A 299 26.79 14.88 -17.91
C PHE A 299 28.03 15.29 -18.69
N ASN A 300 29.13 14.60 -18.42
CA ASN A 300 30.34 14.68 -19.21
C ASN A 300 30.50 13.35 -19.95
N ASP A 301 30.60 13.40 -21.28
CA ASP A 301 30.77 12.19 -22.08
C ASP A 301 32.17 11.64 -21.81
N ASN A 302 32.24 10.49 -21.15
CA ASN A 302 33.50 9.87 -20.81
C ASN A 302 33.95 9.03 -22.00
N PRO A 303 35.05 9.38 -22.71
CA PRO A 303 35.51 8.62 -23.87
C PRO A 303 35.96 7.19 -23.50
N LYS A 304 36.13 6.88 -22.21
CA LYS A 304 36.43 5.54 -21.69
C LYS A 304 35.17 4.73 -21.34
N GLN A 305 34.00 5.36 -21.34
CA GLN A 305 32.74 4.71 -21.05
C GLN A 305 32.13 4.16 -22.34
N LEU A 306 31.59 2.94 -22.28
CA LEU A 306 30.94 2.30 -23.42
C LEU A 306 29.81 3.21 -23.93
N LEU A 307 29.80 3.51 -25.22
CA LEU A 307 28.77 4.33 -25.90
C LEU A 307 27.34 3.90 -25.53
N ASN A 308 27.12 2.59 -25.38
CA ASN A 308 25.85 2.01 -24.94
C ASN A 308 25.40 2.47 -23.54
N GLN A 309 26.33 2.69 -22.61
CA GLN A 309 26.01 3.19 -21.27
C GLN A 309 25.67 4.68 -21.30
N SER A 310 26.43 5.49 -22.05
CA SER A 310 26.14 6.90 -22.28
C SER A 310 24.76 7.07 -22.94
N LEU A 311 24.47 6.31 -24.00
CA LEU A 311 23.17 6.33 -24.69
C LEU A 311 22.01 5.94 -23.76
N ARG A 312 22.13 4.84 -22.99
CA ARG A 312 21.09 4.45 -22.03
C ARG A 312 20.80 5.54 -20.99
N ARG A 313 21.84 6.27 -20.56
CA ARG A 313 21.68 7.39 -19.63
C ARG A 313 20.96 8.56 -20.28
N ILE A 314 21.38 8.96 -21.49
CA ILE A 314 20.73 10.03 -22.27
C ILE A 314 19.26 9.70 -22.53
N PHE A 315 18.93 8.47 -22.98
CA PHE A 315 17.54 8.06 -23.22
C PHE A 315 16.69 8.09 -21.96
N ARG A 316 17.24 7.68 -20.80
CA ARG A 316 16.53 7.74 -19.52
C ARG A 316 16.20 9.18 -19.13
N ILE A 317 17.20 10.06 -19.22
CA ILE A 317 17.06 11.49 -18.93
C ILE A 317 16.01 12.12 -19.85
N ALA A 318 16.11 11.89 -21.16
CA ALA A 318 15.18 12.42 -22.15
C ALA A 318 13.73 11.95 -21.92
N ARG A 319 13.55 10.66 -21.60
CA ARG A 319 12.23 10.11 -21.25
C ARG A 319 11.66 10.77 -20.00
N GLN A 320 12.49 10.96 -18.97
CA GLN A 320 12.04 11.57 -17.72
C GLN A 320 11.68 13.06 -17.91
N ALA A 321 12.46 13.80 -18.71
CA ALA A 321 12.13 15.18 -19.08
C ALA A 321 10.77 15.26 -19.80
N SER A 322 10.54 14.36 -20.76
CA SER A 322 9.28 14.28 -21.50
C SER A 322 8.07 14.08 -20.57
N ILE A 323 8.18 13.21 -19.57
CA ILE A 323 7.11 12.98 -18.58
C ILE A 323 6.84 14.24 -17.75
N TYR A 324 7.87 14.94 -17.27
CA TYR A 324 7.68 16.16 -16.48
C TYR A 324 7.06 17.29 -17.29
N ILE A 325 7.49 17.48 -18.55
CA ILE A 325 6.93 18.49 -19.44
C ILE A 325 5.46 18.19 -19.74
N GLN A 326 5.11 16.93 -20.02
CA GLN A 326 3.72 16.53 -20.27
C GLN A 326 2.81 16.72 -19.06
N ARG A 327 3.34 16.67 -17.85
CA ARG A 327 2.57 16.92 -16.62
C ARG A 327 2.42 18.40 -16.29
N ALA A 328 3.26 19.25 -16.88
CA ALA A 328 3.24 20.70 -16.65
C ALA A 328 2.34 21.45 -17.65
N LEU A 329 1.94 20.81 -18.76
CA LEU A 329 1.04 21.33 -19.80
C LEU A 329 -0.42 20.91 -19.53
#